data_AF-A0A924G2A0-F1
#
_entry.id   AF-A0A924G2A0-F1
#
_cell.length_a   1.000
_cell.length_b   1.000
_cell.length_c   1.000
_cell.angle_alpha   90.00
_cell.angle_beta   90.00
_cell.angle_gamma   90.00
#
_symmetry.space_group_name_H-M   'P 1'
#
loop_
_entity.id
_entity.type
_entity.pdbx_description
1 polymer ?
#
loop_
_entity_poly.entity_id
_entity_poly.type
_entity_poly.pdbx_seq_one_letter_code
_entity_poly.pdbx_strand_id
1 'polypeptide(L)'
;MTIQHNIPAPPESAAPVEDITRVSPMMEQYLEIKAANPGLLLFYRMGDFYEMFFEDAETASRALGIVLTKRGRYQGADIAMCGVPVERSDDYLHRLIALGHRVAVCEQMENPAEARKRGNKSVVKRDVVRLVTPGTLTEDTLLDARTNNYLLAIARARGSSGV
;
A
#
# COMPACT_ATOMS: atom_id res chain seq x y z
N MET A 1 -6.69 64.90 -22.95
CA MET A 1 -5.84 64.29 -21.90
C MET A 1 -6.56 63.05 -21.42
N THR A 2 -6.21 61.91 -21.99
CA THR A 2 -6.96 60.65 -21.90
C THR A 2 -6.28 59.75 -20.88
N ILE A 3 -6.93 59.49 -19.74
CA ILE A 3 -6.45 58.53 -18.74
C ILE A 3 -6.91 57.14 -19.18
N GLN A 4 -6.01 56.35 -19.75
CA GLN A 4 -6.21 54.92 -20.04
C GLN A 4 -6.17 54.11 -18.74
N HIS A 5 -7.28 53.45 -18.42
CA HIS A 5 -7.32 52.36 -17.44
C HIS A 5 -6.56 51.15 -18.02
N ASN A 6 -5.48 50.73 -17.35
CA ASN A 6 -4.72 49.53 -17.67
C ASN A 6 -5.32 48.33 -16.91
N ILE A 7 -5.94 47.40 -17.64
CA ILE A 7 -6.43 46.13 -17.09
C ILE A 7 -5.26 45.13 -17.15
N PRO A 8 -4.81 44.52 -16.04
CA PRO A 8 -3.78 43.49 -16.12
C PRO A 8 -4.36 42.21 -16.75
N ALA A 9 -3.67 41.72 -17.80
CA ALA A 9 -3.92 40.42 -18.38
C ALA A 9 -3.72 39.31 -17.33
N PRO A 10 -4.54 38.24 -17.33
CA PRO A 10 -4.38 37.13 -16.39
C PRO A 10 -3.04 36.42 -16.64
N PRO A 11 -2.35 35.93 -15.60
CA PRO A 11 -1.09 35.22 -15.76
C PRO A 11 -1.31 33.90 -16.51
N GLU A 12 -0.81 33.87 -17.74
CA GLU A 12 -0.65 32.68 -18.56
C GLU A 12 0.51 31.85 -18.00
N SER A 13 0.23 31.00 -17.02
CA SER A 13 1.05 29.82 -16.70
C SER A 13 0.23 28.86 -15.85
N ALA A 14 -0.78 28.26 -16.48
CA ALA A 14 -1.35 27.03 -15.97
C ALA A 14 -0.34 25.91 -16.24
N ALA A 15 0.23 25.36 -15.17
CA ALA A 15 0.93 24.07 -15.21
C ALA A 15 0.06 23.04 -15.97
N PRO A 16 0.66 22.07 -16.67
CA PRO A 16 -0.11 21.14 -17.49
C PRO A 16 -1.13 20.45 -16.59
N VAL A 17 -2.41 20.53 -16.97
CA VAL A 17 -3.49 19.78 -16.36
C VAL A 17 -3.18 18.31 -16.66
N GLU A 18 -2.55 17.62 -15.72
CA GLU A 18 -2.32 16.18 -15.84
C GLU A 18 -3.67 15.49 -16.08
N ASP A 19 -3.75 14.70 -17.16
CA ASP A 19 -4.92 13.94 -17.56
C ASP A 19 -5.55 13.23 -16.33
N ILE A 20 -6.68 13.75 -15.88
CA ILE A 20 -7.45 13.34 -14.69
C ILE A 20 -8.00 11.90 -14.82
N THR A 21 -7.73 11.24 -15.95
CA THR A 21 -8.23 9.92 -16.34
C THR A 21 -7.14 8.84 -16.34
N ARG A 22 -5.84 9.19 -16.32
CA ARG A 22 -4.77 8.18 -16.32
C ARG A 22 -4.18 8.00 -14.93
N VAL A 23 -4.55 6.85 -14.34
CA VAL A 23 -3.91 6.28 -13.16
C VAL A 23 -2.39 6.26 -13.38
N SER A 24 -1.61 6.73 -12.41
CA SER A 24 -0.16 6.62 -12.54
C SER A 24 0.22 5.15 -12.69
N PRO A 25 1.20 4.78 -13.54
CA PRO A 25 1.59 3.39 -13.73
C PRO A 25 1.94 2.64 -12.41
N MET A 26 2.40 3.37 -11.39
CA MET A 26 2.64 2.83 -10.05
C MET A 26 1.34 2.49 -9.33
N MET A 27 0.34 3.38 -9.41
CA MET A 27 -0.96 3.16 -8.79
C MET A 27 -1.76 2.05 -9.49
N GLU A 28 -1.60 1.89 -10.80
CA GLU A 28 -2.18 0.77 -11.53
C GLU A 28 -1.62 -0.57 -11.02
N GLN A 29 -0.30 -0.68 -10.90
CA GLN A 29 0.36 -1.85 -10.32
C GLN A 29 -0.07 -2.09 -8.85
N TYR A 30 -0.20 -1.03 -8.04
CA TYR A 30 -0.69 -1.15 -6.67
C TYR A 30 -2.10 -1.75 -6.61
N LEU A 31 -3.02 -1.24 -7.43
CA LEU A 31 -4.40 -1.72 -7.47
C LEU A 31 -4.51 -3.17 -7.94
N GLU A 32 -3.69 -3.57 -8.91
CA GLU A 32 -3.61 -4.97 -9.37
C GLU A 32 -3.16 -5.90 -8.24
N ILE A 33 -2.08 -5.57 -7.55
CA ILE A 33 -1.56 -6.37 -6.44
C ILE A 33 -2.56 -6.40 -5.27
N LYS A 34 -3.23 -5.28 -5.00
CA LYS A 34 -4.27 -5.19 -3.97
C LYS A 34 -5.48 -6.06 -4.31
N ALA A 35 -5.92 -6.08 -5.57
CA ALA A 35 -7.02 -6.92 -6.02
C ALA A 35 -6.72 -8.42 -5.87
N ALA A 36 -5.46 -8.81 -6.04
CA ALA A 36 -5.00 -10.19 -5.79
C ALA A 36 -4.92 -10.56 -4.30
N ASN A 37 -4.92 -9.58 -3.38
CA ASN A 37 -4.78 -9.77 -1.94
C ASN A 37 -5.94 -9.13 -1.16
N PRO A 38 -7.20 -9.56 -1.40
CA PRO A 38 -8.37 -8.94 -0.79
C PRO A 38 -8.40 -9.16 0.73
N GLY A 39 -8.72 -8.10 1.47
CA GLY A 39 -8.85 -8.14 2.94
C GLY A 39 -7.53 -8.16 3.72
N LEU A 40 -6.38 -8.04 3.05
CA LEU A 40 -5.08 -7.81 3.70
C LEU A 40 -4.66 -6.36 3.52
N LEU A 41 -4.03 -5.76 4.53
CA LEU A 41 -3.31 -4.50 4.38
C LEU A 41 -2.10 -4.73 3.47
N LEU A 42 -1.87 -3.86 2.50
CA LEU A 42 -0.76 -3.99 1.56
C LEU A 42 0.39 -3.06 1.93
N PHE A 43 1.45 -3.61 2.51
CA PHE A 43 2.74 -2.92 2.67
C PHE A 43 3.43 -2.85 1.31
N TYR A 44 3.28 -1.73 0.61
CA TYR A 44 3.83 -1.54 -0.72
C TYR A 44 5.18 -0.81 -0.66
N ARG A 45 6.28 -1.49 -1.03
CA ARG A 45 7.62 -0.91 -0.88
C ARG A 45 7.91 0.23 -1.85
N MET A 46 8.13 1.40 -1.27
CA MET A 46 8.48 2.65 -1.92
C MET A 46 9.79 3.19 -1.37
N GLY A 47 10.91 2.65 -1.87
CA GLY A 47 12.24 2.98 -1.36
C GLY A 47 12.43 2.43 0.05
N ASP A 48 12.64 3.32 1.00
CA ASP A 48 12.89 2.99 2.42
C ASP A 48 11.62 2.99 3.27
N PHE A 49 10.44 3.08 2.64
CA PHE A 49 9.14 3.02 3.29
C PHE A 49 8.26 1.91 2.73
N TYR A 50 7.44 1.34 3.59
CA TYR A 50 6.21 0.67 3.18
C TYR A 50 5.07 1.66 3.22
N GLU A 51 4.50 1.95 2.05
CA GLU A 51 3.35 2.83 1.91
C GLU A 51 2.07 1.99 1.77
N MET A 52 0.99 2.49 2.34
CA MET A 52 -0.38 1.98 2.19
C MET A 52 -1.25 3.09 1.62
N PHE A 53 -2.26 2.74 0.83
CA PHE A 53 -3.13 3.71 0.16
C PHE A 53 -4.61 3.43 0.42
N PHE A 54 -5.46 4.42 0.19
CA PHE A 54 -6.92 4.32 0.31
C PHE A 54 -7.36 3.80 1.70
N GLU A 55 -8.25 2.82 1.76
CA GLU A 55 -8.76 2.23 3.00
C GLU A 55 -7.68 1.57 3.86
N ASP A 56 -6.63 1.01 3.24
CA ASP A 56 -5.51 0.43 3.98
C ASP A 56 -4.77 1.51 4.77
N ALA A 57 -4.59 2.68 4.15
CA ALA A 57 -3.94 3.81 4.81
C ALA A 57 -4.74 4.29 6.02
N GLU A 58 -6.06 4.43 5.87
CA GLU A 58 -6.93 4.85 6.96
C GLU A 58 -6.96 3.83 8.10
N THR A 59 -7.04 2.55 7.77
CA THR A 59 -7.06 1.46 8.73
C THR A 59 -5.75 1.38 9.49
N ALA A 60 -4.62 1.39 8.78
CA ALA A 60 -3.30 1.33 9.40
C ALA A 60 -3.00 2.58 10.21
N SER A 61 -3.38 3.77 9.73
CA SER A 61 -3.22 5.03 10.48
C SER A 61 -3.96 4.97 11.82
N ARG A 62 -5.22 4.52 11.85
CA ARG A 62 -5.99 4.35 13.09
C ARG A 62 -5.39 3.29 14.00
N ALA A 63 -5.01 2.13 13.45
CA ALA A 63 -4.49 1.00 14.22
C ALA A 63 -3.11 1.29 14.83
N LEU A 64 -2.24 1.97 14.08
CA LEU A 64 -0.86 2.23 14.48
C LEU A 64 -0.67 3.59 15.15
N GLY A 65 -1.64 4.50 15.04
CA GLY A 65 -1.51 5.88 15.50
C GLY A 65 -0.49 6.68 14.68
N ILE A 66 -0.32 6.37 13.39
CA ILE A 66 0.59 7.06 12.48
C ILE A 66 -0.14 8.11 11.66
N VAL A 67 0.59 9.11 11.16
CA VAL A 67 0.01 10.23 10.42
C VAL A 67 -0.61 9.74 9.11
N LEU A 68 -1.88 10.09 8.90
CA LEU A 68 -2.56 9.96 7.61
C LEU A 68 -2.31 11.21 6.78
N THR A 69 -1.85 11.01 5.54
CA THR A 69 -1.56 12.06 4.57
C THR A 69 -2.30 11.77 3.26
N LYS A 70 -2.04 12.58 2.23
CA LYS A 70 -2.64 12.43 0.90
C LYS A 70 -1.57 12.49 -0.17
N ARG A 71 -1.69 11.68 -1.22
CA ARG A 71 -0.73 11.64 -2.34
C ARG A 71 -1.45 11.64 -3.69
N GLY A 72 -1.57 12.83 -4.29
CA GLY A 72 -2.20 12.97 -5.61
C GLY A 72 -3.70 12.65 -5.60
N ARG A 73 -4.26 12.42 -6.78
CA ARG A 73 -5.68 12.14 -6.97
C ARG A 73 -5.91 10.91 -7.83
N TYR A 74 -7.00 10.19 -7.53
CA TYR A 74 -7.49 9.04 -8.27
C TYR A 74 -9.00 9.20 -8.46
N GLN A 75 -9.48 9.15 -9.71
CA GLN A 75 -10.90 9.33 -10.04
C GLN A 75 -11.53 10.59 -9.43
N GLY A 76 -10.77 11.70 -9.37
CA GLY A 76 -11.24 12.97 -8.80
C GLY A 76 -11.21 13.07 -7.27
N ALA A 77 -10.85 12.00 -6.55
CA ALA A 77 -10.68 11.99 -5.11
C ALA A 77 -9.20 11.98 -4.69
N ASP A 78 -8.87 12.54 -3.53
CA ASP A 78 -7.51 12.48 -2.99
C ASP A 78 -7.18 11.04 -2.54
N ILE A 79 -5.97 10.57 -2.80
CA ILE A 79 -5.52 9.24 -2.37
C ILE A 79 -5.01 9.35 -0.93
N ALA A 80 -5.72 8.78 0.03
CA ALA A 80 -5.25 8.63 1.41
C ALA A 80 -3.98 7.78 1.44
N MET A 81 -2.98 8.18 2.23
CA MET A 81 -1.69 7.50 2.31
C MET A 81 -1.10 7.60 3.71
N CYS A 82 -0.56 6.49 4.20
CA CYS A 82 0.34 6.48 5.35
C CYS A 82 1.50 5.52 5.07
N GLY A 83 2.60 5.67 5.80
CA GLY A 83 3.76 4.80 5.62
C GLY A 83 4.53 4.56 6.90
N VAL A 84 5.28 3.47 6.89
CA VAL A 84 6.20 3.08 7.96
C VAL A 84 7.59 2.85 7.38
N PRO A 85 8.67 3.22 8.09
CA PRO A 85 10.03 2.97 7.62
C PRO A 85 10.32 1.47 7.59
N VAL A 86 10.99 1.00 6.53
CA VAL A 86 11.31 -0.43 6.33
C VAL A 86 12.13 -0.99 7.50
N GLU A 87 13.08 -0.20 8.02
CA GLU A 87 13.94 -0.58 9.15
C GLU A 87 13.17 -0.91 10.42
N ARG A 88 11.96 -0.35 10.60
CA ARG A 88 11.10 -0.61 11.76
C ARG A 88 9.84 -1.38 11.38
N SER A 89 9.79 -1.94 10.17
CA SER A 89 8.58 -2.55 9.63
C SER A 89 8.09 -3.73 10.49
N ASP A 90 9.00 -4.51 11.06
CA ASP A 90 8.67 -5.64 11.94
C ASP A 90 7.87 -5.20 13.18
N ASP A 91 8.23 -4.08 13.81
CA ASP A 91 7.52 -3.56 14.98
C ASP A 91 6.07 -3.17 14.64
N TYR A 92 5.87 -2.48 13.51
CA TYR A 92 4.54 -2.10 13.05
C TYR A 92 3.74 -3.31 12.60
N LEU A 93 4.41 -4.28 11.97
CA LEU A 93 3.78 -5.51 11.55
C LEU A 93 3.29 -6.29 12.77
N HIS A 94 4.11 -6.45 13.81
CA HIS A 94 3.71 -7.08 15.06
C HIS A 94 2.46 -6.43 15.65
N ARG A 95 2.43 -5.10 15.73
CA ARG A 95 1.27 -4.35 16.24
C ARG A 95 0.02 -4.56 15.40
N LEU A 96 0.13 -4.57 14.07
CA LEU A 96 -1.01 -4.84 13.18
C LEU A 96 -1.55 -6.26 13.37
N ILE A 97 -0.66 -7.26 13.44
CA ILE A 97 -1.05 -8.65 13.65
C ILE A 97 -1.71 -8.84 15.02
N ALA A 98 -1.17 -8.22 16.07
CA ALA A 98 -1.74 -8.27 17.42
C ALA A 98 -3.15 -7.64 17.48
N LEU A 99 -3.44 -6.67 16.61
CA LEU A 99 -4.77 -6.08 16.43
C LEU A 99 -5.69 -6.90 15.51
N GLY A 100 -5.24 -8.07 15.05
CA GLY A 100 -6.01 -8.99 14.20
C GLY A 100 -5.98 -8.66 12.71
N HIS A 101 -5.16 -7.71 12.28
CA HIS A 101 -4.97 -7.44 10.86
C HIS A 101 -4.10 -8.52 10.20
N ARG A 102 -4.24 -8.64 8.88
CA ARG A 102 -3.40 -9.49 8.02
C ARG A 102 -2.68 -8.58 7.03
N VAL A 103 -1.40 -8.84 6.78
CA VAL A 103 -0.55 -7.93 6.00
C VAL A 103 0.11 -8.68 4.85
N ALA A 104 0.00 -8.16 3.64
CA ALA A 104 0.78 -8.57 2.48
C ALA A 104 1.99 -7.65 2.34
N VAL A 105 3.19 -8.21 2.31
CA VAL A 105 4.44 -7.46 2.13
C VAL A 105 4.84 -7.54 0.66
N CYS A 106 4.80 -6.39 0.00
CA CYS A 106 5.10 -6.24 -1.41
C CYS A 106 6.45 -5.55 -1.60
N GLU A 107 7.37 -6.26 -2.25
CA GLU A 107 8.78 -5.90 -2.39
C GLU A 107 9.13 -5.44 -3.80
N GLN A 108 10.25 -4.73 -3.93
CA GLN A 108 10.83 -4.36 -5.22
C GLN A 108 11.63 -5.53 -5.78
N MET A 109 11.20 -6.06 -6.92
CA MET A 109 11.80 -7.24 -7.56
C MET A 109 13.00 -6.90 -8.46
N GLU A 110 13.23 -5.61 -8.71
CA GLU A 110 14.34 -5.12 -9.51
C GLU A 110 14.88 -3.81 -8.94
N ASN A 111 16.14 -3.52 -9.24
CA ASN A 111 16.74 -2.27 -8.80
C ASN A 111 16.11 -1.07 -9.56
N PRO A 112 15.79 0.06 -8.91
CA PRO A 112 15.32 1.27 -9.58
C PRO A 112 16.20 1.72 -10.77
N ALA A 113 17.51 1.48 -10.72
CA ALA A 113 18.42 1.76 -11.82
C ALA A 113 18.17 0.87 -13.05
N GLU A 114 17.80 -0.39 -12.86
CA GLU A 114 17.48 -1.31 -13.94
C GLU A 114 16.13 -1.00 -14.56
N ALA A 115 15.14 -0.67 -13.74
CA ALA A 115 13.83 -0.19 -14.22
C ALA A 115 13.97 1.08 -15.07
N ARG A 116 14.85 2.02 -14.70
CA ARG A 116 15.13 3.23 -15.49
C ARG A 116 15.79 2.93 -16.83
N LYS A 117 16.61 1.88 -16.93
CA LYS A 117 17.24 1.45 -18.19
C LYS A 117 16.23 0.90 -19.20
N ARG A 118 15.10 0.36 -18.75
CA ARG A 118 14.00 -0.14 -19.61
C ARG A 118 13.17 0.98 -20.26
N GLY A 119 13.31 2.23 -19.78
CA GLY A 119 12.70 3.42 -20.34
C GLY A 119 12.20 4.41 -19.29
N ASN A 120 11.89 5.65 -19.70
CA ASN A 120 11.42 6.70 -18.78
C ASN A 120 10.02 6.44 -18.19
N LYS A 121 9.28 5.43 -18.70
CA LYS A 121 7.93 5.07 -18.24
C LYS A 121 7.87 3.71 -17.53
N SER A 122 8.98 2.98 -17.43
CA SER A 122 8.96 1.67 -16.79
C SER A 122 8.95 1.80 -15.27
N VAL A 123 7.90 1.27 -14.66
CA VAL A 123 7.77 1.13 -13.21
C VAL A 123 8.60 -0.07 -12.76
N VAL A 124 9.21 0.07 -11.58
CA VAL A 124 9.87 -1.04 -10.87
C VAL A 124 8.85 -2.17 -10.65
N LYS A 125 9.18 -3.37 -11.10
CA LYS A 125 8.39 -4.57 -10.86
C LYS A 125 8.33 -4.84 -9.37
N ARG A 126 7.11 -5.11 -8.90
CA ARG A 126 6.85 -5.46 -7.50
C ARG A 126 5.98 -6.67 -7.42
N ASP A 127 6.17 -7.44 -6.35
CA ASP A 127 5.38 -8.64 -6.09
C ASP A 127 5.24 -8.85 -4.58
N VAL A 128 4.21 -9.59 -4.16
CA VAL A 128 4.03 -9.99 -2.77
C VAL A 128 4.95 -11.15 -2.47
N VAL A 129 5.91 -10.94 -1.59
CA VAL A 129 6.88 -11.97 -1.20
C VAL A 129 6.47 -12.71 0.06
N ARG A 130 5.58 -12.09 0.87
CA ARG A 130 5.19 -12.65 2.17
C ARG A 130 3.78 -12.21 2.56
N LEU A 131 3.02 -13.17 3.06
CA LEU A 131 1.72 -12.94 3.69
C LEU A 131 1.88 -13.21 5.17
N VAL A 132 1.60 -12.20 5.99
CA VAL A 132 1.69 -12.31 7.45
C VAL A 132 0.30 -12.31 8.05
N THR A 133 -0.01 -13.37 8.79
CA THR A 133 -1.31 -13.57 9.43
C THR A 133 -1.07 -14.06 10.86
N PRO A 134 -2.02 -13.84 11.80
CA PRO A 134 -1.85 -14.24 13.20
C PRO A 134 -1.39 -15.69 13.40
N GLY A 135 -1.95 -16.64 12.64
CA GLY A 135 -1.63 -18.07 12.77
C GLY A 135 -0.39 -18.54 11.99
N THR A 136 0.28 -17.68 11.21
CA THR A 136 1.40 -18.08 10.33
C THR A 136 2.70 -17.35 10.67
N LEU A 137 2.84 -16.86 11.91
CA LEU A 137 4.05 -16.19 12.38
C LEU A 137 5.14 -17.22 12.65
N THR A 138 6.36 -16.93 12.19
CA THR A 138 7.52 -17.82 12.35
C THR A 138 8.72 -17.11 12.99
N GLU A 139 8.71 -15.79 13.01
CA GLU A 139 9.79 -14.96 13.52
C GLU A 139 9.67 -14.75 15.02
N ASP A 140 10.78 -14.92 15.74
CA ASP A 140 10.83 -14.73 17.19
C ASP A 140 10.40 -13.33 17.63
N THR A 141 10.63 -12.32 16.80
CA THR A 141 10.21 -10.93 17.08
C THR A 141 8.70 -10.74 17.06
N LEU A 142 7.96 -11.65 16.40
CA LEU A 142 6.51 -11.58 16.27
C LEU A 142 5.79 -12.59 17.18
N LEU A 143 6.52 -13.49 17.83
CA LEU A 143 5.98 -14.55 18.67
C LEU A 143 6.17 -14.23 20.16
N ASP A 144 5.15 -14.52 20.97
CA ASP A 144 5.32 -14.55 22.42
C ASP A 144 5.99 -15.86 22.83
N ALA A 145 7.23 -15.78 23.32
CA ALA A 145 8.05 -16.92 23.75
C ALA A 145 7.40 -17.80 24.85
N ARG A 146 6.36 -17.32 25.53
CA ARG A 146 5.66 -18.06 26.60
C ARG A 146 4.41 -18.78 26.12
N THR A 147 4.02 -18.60 24.85
CA THR A 147 2.78 -19.14 24.32
C THR A 147 2.99 -19.81 22.97
N ASN A 148 2.12 -20.76 22.65
CA ASN A 148 2.14 -21.41 21.34
C ASN A 148 1.30 -20.61 20.35
N ASN A 149 1.78 -20.48 19.11
CA ASN A 149 1.00 -19.94 18.01
C ASN A 149 0.37 -21.08 17.20
N TYR A 150 -0.95 -21.09 17.06
CA TYR A 150 -1.69 -22.18 16.42
C TYR A 150 -2.37 -21.73 15.13
N LEU A 151 -2.31 -22.58 14.11
CA LEU A 151 -3.17 -22.49 12.92
C LEU A 151 -4.10 -23.71 12.89
N LEU A 152 -5.40 -23.46 12.82
CA LEU A 152 -6.42 -24.50 12.73
C LEU A 152 -7.25 -24.32 11.46
N ALA A 153 -7.41 -25.41 10.70
CA ALA A 153 -8.38 -25.50 9.63
C ALA A 153 -9.46 -26.51 10.02
N ILE A 154 -10.73 -26.10 9.93
CA ILE A 154 -11.88 -26.97 10.16
C ILE A 154 -12.62 -27.12 8.84
N ALA A 155 -12.90 -28.36 8.44
CA ALA A 155 -13.67 -28.66 7.25
C ALA A 155 -14.80 -29.65 7.58
N ARG A 156 -15.97 -29.46 6.95
CA ARG A 156 -17.07 -30.41 7.05
C ARG A 156 -16.82 -31.56 6.07
N ALA A 157 -16.57 -32.76 6.59
CA ALA A 157 -16.56 -33.96 5.76
C ALA A 157 -17.99 -34.30 5.31
N ARG A 158 -18.16 -34.77 4.06
CA ARG A 158 -19.42 -35.40 3.65
C ARG A 158 -19.61 -36.66 4.48
N GLY A 159 -20.78 -36.82 5.11
CA GLY A 159 -21.13 -38.06 5.79
C GLY A 159 -21.16 -39.19 4.78
N SER A 160 -20.38 -40.25 5.04
CA SER A 160 -20.49 -41.49 4.27
C SER A 160 -21.81 -42.16 4.64
N SER A 161 -22.82 -42.04 3.78
CA SER A 161 -23.94 -42.98 3.78
C SER A 161 -23.45 -44.28 3.12
N GLY A 162 -22.69 -45.08 3.87
CA GLY A 162 -22.42 -46.46 3.52
C GLY A 162 -23.61 -47.30 3.98
N VAL A 163 -24.23 -48.01 3.03
CA VAL A 163 -25.19 -49.09 3.30
C VAL A 163 -24.42 -50.35 3.62
#